data_AF-A0AAF0IYB0-F1
#
_entry.id   AF-A0AAF0IYB0-F1
#
_cell.length_a   1.000
_cell.length_b   1.000
_cell.length_c   1.000
_cell.angle_alpha   90.00
_cell.angle_beta   90.00
_cell.angle_gamma   90.00
#
_symmetry.space_group_name_H-M   'P 1'
#
loop_
_entity.id
_entity.type
_entity.pdbx_description
1 polymer ?
#
loop_
_entity_poly.entity_id
_entity_poly.type
_entity_poly.pdbx_seq_one_letter_code
_entity_poly.pdbx_strand_id
1 'polypeptide(L)'
;MSNESVAPRGDGYREHPYAPQTDFLDHTVTNQARPLTSAIITVRIIKNFEYRTMKPLVLKDVDLTTLTAPALIEECRQEVAAQPAFKAYRHAISSLDTLKIYTHAHGAKTTNLIINLDRPEWILDSTSDTPLASLGVENETELSLFERTAYDQFLRHPATRWDATG
;
A
#
# COMPACT_ATOMS: atom_id res chain seq x y z
N MET A 1 -20.39 32.73 -43.88
CA MET A 1 -19.29 33.62 -43.46
C MET A 1 -18.90 33.21 -42.06
N SER A 2 -17.61 32.98 -41.88
CA SER A 2 -16.94 32.21 -40.84
C SER A 2 -17.24 32.69 -39.42
N ASN A 3 -17.74 31.81 -38.55
CA ASN A 3 -17.79 32.08 -37.11
C ASN A 3 -16.48 31.58 -36.50
N GLU A 4 -15.49 32.47 -36.46
CA GLU A 4 -14.15 32.20 -35.93
C GLU A 4 -14.26 32.07 -34.40
N SER A 5 -14.00 30.86 -33.90
CA SER A 5 -13.88 30.55 -32.47
C SER A 5 -12.67 31.28 -31.90
N VAL A 6 -12.86 32.51 -31.42
CA VAL A 6 -11.81 33.26 -30.71
C VAL A 6 -11.53 32.55 -29.39
N ALA A 7 -10.42 31.79 -29.33
CA ALA A 7 -9.88 31.32 -28.05
C ALA A 7 -9.58 32.54 -27.16
N PRO A 8 -10.05 32.58 -25.90
CA PRO A 8 -9.84 33.74 -25.04
C PRO A 8 -8.35 33.92 -24.76
N ARG A 9 -7.87 35.11 -25.12
CA ARG A 9 -6.48 35.57 -24.95
C ARG A 9 -6.20 35.88 -23.47
N GLY A 10 -5.01 35.51 -22.99
CA GLY A 10 -4.31 36.19 -21.91
C GLY A 10 -4.51 35.66 -20.49
N ASP A 11 -5.73 35.69 -19.95
CA ASP A 11 -5.95 35.56 -18.49
C ASP A 11 -6.29 34.15 -17.99
N GLY A 12 -6.35 33.16 -18.89
CA GLY A 12 -6.54 31.75 -18.55
C GLY A 12 -7.86 31.43 -17.83
N TYR A 13 -7.97 30.21 -17.31
CA TYR A 13 -9.17 29.68 -16.65
C TYR A 13 -9.29 30.08 -15.17
N ARG A 14 -8.74 31.23 -14.75
CA ARG A 14 -8.63 31.58 -13.32
C ARG A 14 -9.98 31.71 -12.60
N GLU A 15 -11.02 32.12 -13.31
CA GLU A 15 -12.39 32.24 -12.78
C GLU A 15 -13.28 31.04 -13.11
N HIS A 16 -12.71 29.98 -13.68
CA HIS A 16 -13.49 28.80 -14.02
C HIS A 16 -13.94 28.07 -12.74
N PRO A 17 -15.16 27.49 -12.68
CA PRO A 17 -15.63 26.76 -11.50
C PRO A 17 -14.75 25.56 -11.10
N TYR A 18 -13.97 25.05 -12.07
CA TYR A 18 -12.99 23.98 -11.89
C TYR A 18 -11.54 24.49 -11.92
N ALA A 19 -11.32 25.79 -11.80
CA ALA A 19 -9.99 26.34 -11.62
C ALA A 19 -9.41 25.79 -10.30
N PRO A 20 -8.17 25.28 -10.28
CA PRO A 20 -7.56 24.83 -9.05
C PRO A 20 -7.43 26.01 -8.08
N GLN A 21 -8.22 25.98 -7.01
CA GLN A 21 -8.11 26.93 -5.90
C GLN A 21 -6.73 26.73 -5.25
N THR A 22 -5.91 27.78 -5.25
CA THR A 22 -4.51 27.72 -4.81
C THR A 22 -4.35 28.02 -3.31
N ASP A 23 -5.44 28.03 -2.53
CA ASP A 23 -5.47 28.33 -1.09
C ASP A 23 -4.97 27.17 -0.19
N PHE A 24 -4.01 26.39 -0.67
CA PHE A 24 -3.32 25.36 0.11
C PHE A 24 -1.91 25.85 0.46
N LEU A 25 -1.82 26.82 1.36
CA LEU A 25 -0.56 27.32 1.94
C LEU A 25 -0.06 26.44 3.10
N ASP A 26 -0.31 25.13 3.05
CA ASP A 26 0.34 24.16 3.92
C ASP A 26 1.06 23.14 3.04
N HIS A 27 2.38 23.27 2.95
CA HIS A 27 3.23 22.44 2.11
C HIS A 27 3.79 21.22 2.88
N THR A 28 3.30 20.96 4.09
CA THR A 28 3.68 19.75 4.81
C THR A 28 3.17 18.52 4.07
N VAL A 29 4.10 17.65 3.67
CA VAL A 29 3.77 16.36 3.04
C VAL A 29 2.96 15.54 4.05
N THR A 30 1.82 14.94 3.65
CA THR A 30 0.87 14.29 4.60
C THR A 30 1.53 13.20 5.45
N ASN A 31 2.58 12.56 4.95
CA ASN A 31 3.39 11.58 5.69
C ASN A 31 4.03 12.18 6.95
N GLN A 32 4.44 13.44 6.92
CA GLN A 32 5.06 14.14 8.06
C GLN A 32 4.02 14.76 9.00
N ALA A 33 2.74 14.74 8.65
CA ALA A 33 1.67 15.35 9.45
C ALA A 33 1.40 14.57 10.75
N ARG A 34 1.86 13.32 10.86
CA ARG A 34 1.74 12.49 12.07
C ARG A 34 3.11 12.03 12.56
N PRO A 35 3.35 12.00 13.89
CA PRO A 35 4.57 11.43 14.42
C PRO A 35 4.64 9.92 14.15
N LEU A 36 5.85 9.35 14.06
CA LEU A 36 6.06 7.91 13.86
C LEU A 36 5.46 7.04 14.99
N THR A 37 5.19 7.65 16.15
CA THR A 37 4.53 7.01 17.30
C THR A 37 3.00 6.90 17.17
N SER A 38 2.39 7.54 16.16
CA SER A 38 0.94 7.50 15.86
C SER A 38 0.72 7.50 14.34
N ALA A 39 1.32 6.53 13.68
CA ALA A 39 1.22 6.36 12.24
C ALA A 39 -0.08 5.64 11.84
N ILE A 40 -0.50 5.87 10.60
CA ILE A 40 -1.51 5.05 9.92
C ILE A 40 -0.78 4.26 8.85
N ILE A 41 -0.89 2.94 8.87
CA ILE A 41 -0.30 2.07 7.84
C ILE A 41 -1.38 1.19 7.22
N THR A 42 -1.14 0.78 5.97
CA THR A 42 -2.02 -0.19 5.30
C THR A 42 -1.26 -1.47 5.02
N VAL A 43 -1.73 -2.58 5.57
CA VAL A 43 -1.20 -3.92 5.28
C VAL A 43 -2.10 -4.61 4.28
N ARG A 44 -1.59 -4.84 3.07
CA ARG A 44 -2.25 -5.59 2.00
C ARG A 44 -2.08 -7.08 2.27
N ILE A 45 -3.15 -7.73 2.72
CA ILE A 45 -3.18 -9.18 2.95
C ILE A 45 -3.27 -9.87 1.60
N ILE A 46 -2.16 -10.38 1.07
CA ILE A 46 -2.13 -11.10 -0.20
C ILE A 46 -2.50 -12.55 0.05
N LYS A 47 -3.62 -12.98 -0.55
CA LYS A 47 -4.10 -14.36 -0.47
C LYS A 47 -3.50 -15.24 -1.55
N ASN A 48 -3.33 -14.71 -2.76
CA ASN A 48 -2.78 -15.47 -3.88
C ASN A 48 -2.18 -14.54 -4.95
N PHE A 49 -0.95 -14.84 -5.37
CA PHE A 49 -0.22 -14.10 -6.38
C PHE A 49 -0.75 -14.34 -7.81
N GLU A 50 -1.04 -15.58 -8.19
CA GLU A 50 -1.53 -15.94 -9.54
C GLU A 50 -2.85 -15.26 -9.89
N TYR A 51 -3.79 -15.24 -8.93
CA TYR A 51 -5.09 -14.59 -9.06
C TYR A 51 -5.09 -13.12 -8.63
N ARG A 52 -3.94 -12.60 -8.16
CA ARG A 52 -3.78 -11.21 -7.69
C ARG A 52 -4.82 -10.80 -6.64
N THR A 53 -5.15 -11.73 -5.74
CA THR A 53 -6.16 -11.50 -4.71
C THR A 53 -5.51 -10.94 -3.45
N MET A 54 -5.96 -9.76 -3.04
CA MET A 54 -5.54 -9.13 -1.80
C MET A 54 -6.69 -8.37 -1.14
N LYS A 55 -6.53 -8.05 0.15
CA LYS A 55 -7.43 -7.15 0.87
C LYS A 55 -6.62 -6.22 1.78
N PRO A 56 -6.81 -4.89 1.71
CA PRO A 56 -6.12 -3.96 2.59
C PRO A 56 -6.73 -4.01 4.01
N LEU A 57 -5.85 -4.09 5.00
CA LEU A 57 -6.12 -3.90 6.42
C LEU A 57 -5.47 -2.57 6.84
N VAL A 58 -6.27 -1.60 7.25
CA VAL A 58 -5.75 -0.30 7.71
C VAL A 58 -5.61 -0.33 9.22
N LEU A 59 -4.38 -0.12 9.70
CA LEU A 59 -4.06 0.00 11.11
C LEU A 59 -3.80 1.47 11.43
N LYS A 60 -4.37 1.93 12.55
CA LYS A 60 -4.31 3.32 13.00
C LYS A 60 -3.62 3.39 14.35
N ASP A 61 -3.04 4.56 14.65
CA ASP A 61 -2.39 4.84 15.92
C ASP A 61 -1.26 3.83 16.24
N VAL A 62 -0.50 3.46 15.21
CA VAL A 62 0.59 2.50 15.28
C VAL A 62 1.89 3.21 15.68
N ASP A 63 2.59 2.69 16.69
CA ASP A 63 3.92 3.16 17.06
C ASP A 63 5.01 2.40 16.29
N LEU A 64 5.49 3.00 15.20
CA LEU A 64 6.52 2.41 14.33
C LEU A 64 7.91 2.37 14.99
N THR A 65 8.12 3.11 16.09
CA THR A 65 9.41 3.17 16.79
C THR A 65 9.64 1.97 17.71
N THR A 66 8.56 1.24 18.02
CA THR A 66 8.58 0.07 18.91
C THR A 66 8.03 -1.18 18.23
N LEU A 67 7.06 -1.04 17.32
CA LEU A 67 6.48 -2.18 16.61
C LEU A 67 7.52 -2.85 15.71
N THR A 68 7.59 -4.18 15.76
CA THR A 68 8.49 -5.01 14.95
C THR A 68 7.71 -5.74 13.85
N ALA A 69 8.42 -6.26 12.84
CA ALA A 69 7.80 -7.05 11.77
C ALA A 69 7.06 -8.30 12.29
N PRO A 70 7.63 -9.15 13.16
CA PRO A 70 6.90 -10.28 13.74
C PRO A 70 5.63 -9.86 14.51
N ALA A 71 5.71 -8.79 15.32
CA ALA A 71 4.57 -8.31 16.09
C ALA A 71 3.44 -7.79 15.18
N LEU A 72 3.78 -7.06 14.12
CA LEU A 72 2.81 -6.59 13.12
C LEU A 72 2.11 -7.77 12.41
N ILE A 73 2.84 -8.84 12.10
CA ILE A 73 2.27 -10.04 11.49
C ILE A 73 1.23 -10.67 12.42
N GLU A 74 1.53 -10.80 13.72
CA GLU A 74 0.59 -11.34 14.70
C GLU A 74 -0.63 -10.44 14.91
N GLU A 75 -0.46 -9.11 14.94
CA GLU A 75 -1.57 -8.16 14.95
C GLU A 75 -2.48 -8.35 13.72
N CYS A 76 -1.90 -8.50 12.54
CA CYS A 76 -2.65 -8.78 11.31
C CYS A 76 -3.44 -10.10 11.41
N ARG A 77 -2.90 -11.15 12.06
CA ARG A 77 -3.62 -12.41 12.29
C ARG A 77 -4.85 -12.20 13.15
N GLN A 78 -4.70 -11.46 14.25
CA GLN A 78 -5.78 -11.17 15.18
C GLN A 78 -6.89 -10.36 14.50
N GLU A 79 -6.53 -9.30 13.78
CA GLU A 79 -7.47 -8.45 13.06
C GLU A 79 -8.24 -9.20 11.96
N VAL A 80 -7.54 -10.03 11.17
CA VAL A 80 -8.16 -10.86 10.13
C VAL A 80 -9.10 -11.92 10.73
N ALA A 81 -8.76 -12.48 11.89
CA ALA A 81 -9.62 -13.41 12.59
C ALA A 81 -10.89 -12.72 13.12
N ALA A 82 -10.74 -11.53 13.71
CA ALA A 82 -11.82 -10.77 14.33
C ALA A 82 -12.79 -10.17 13.30
N GLN A 83 -12.28 -9.54 12.24
CA GLN A 83 -13.09 -8.76 11.31
C GLN A 83 -13.89 -9.66 10.34
N PRO A 84 -15.23 -9.54 10.29
CA PRO A 84 -16.07 -10.33 9.36
C PRO A 84 -15.71 -10.10 7.89
N ALA A 85 -15.25 -8.90 7.56
CA ALA A 85 -14.83 -8.52 6.21
C ALA A 85 -13.70 -9.41 5.66
N PHE A 86 -12.91 -10.03 6.54
CA PHE A 86 -11.78 -10.89 6.16
C PHE A 86 -12.09 -12.39 6.20
N LYS A 87 -13.37 -12.79 6.27
CA LYS A 87 -13.79 -14.21 6.28
C LYS A 87 -13.10 -15.05 5.19
N ALA A 88 -12.97 -14.54 3.97
CA ALA A 88 -12.34 -15.24 2.84
C ALA A 88 -10.80 -15.37 2.93
N TYR A 89 -10.17 -14.68 3.89
CA TYR A 89 -8.72 -14.61 4.10
C TYR A 89 -8.24 -15.39 5.34
N ARG A 90 -9.16 -15.83 6.22
CA ARG A 90 -8.82 -16.52 7.48
C ARG A 90 -8.02 -17.81 7.32
N HIS A 91 -8.20 -18.54 6.22
CA HIS A 91 -7.41 -19.73 5.94
C HIS A 91 -6.00 -19.41 5.41
N ALA A 92 -5.85 -18.26 4.74
CA ALA A 92 -4.57 -17.86 4.19
C ALA A 92 -3.68 -17.20 5.24
N ILE A 93 -4.27 -16.43 6.18
CA ILE A 93 -3.52 -15.62 7.13
C ILE A 93 -2.52 -16.41 7.97
N SER A 94 -2.80 -17.69 8.25
CA SER A 94 -1.90 -18.57 9.01
C SER A 94 -0.61 -18.95 8.28
N SER A 95 -0.59 -18.90 6.95
CA SER A 95 0.62 -19.18 6.16
C SER A 95 1.40 -17.94 5.76
N LEU A 96 0.89 -16.73 6.03
CA LEU A 96 1.57 -15.50 5.64
C LEU A 96 2.63 -15.13 6.68
N ASP A 97 3.88 -14.99 6.25
CA ASP A 97 5.05 -14.87 7.13
C ASP A 97 5.98 -13.72 6.72
N THR A 98 5.76 -13.13 5.54
CA THR A 98 6.69 -12.17 4.95
C THR A 98 6.03 -10.83 4.74
N LEU A 99 6.67 -9.78 5.25
CA LEU A 99 6.31 -8.40 4.98
C LEU A 99 7.22 -7.80 3.91
N LYS A 100 6.63 -7.01 3.03
CA LYS A 100 7.36 -6.20 2.04
C LYS A 100 6.74 -4.84 1.91
N ILE A 101 7.54 -3.78 1.86
CA ILE A 101 7.04 -2.45 1.48
C ILE A 101 6.51 -2.52 0.06
N TYR A 102 5.25 -2.11 -0.15
CA TYR A 102 4.64 -2.02 -1.47
C TYR A 102 4.87 -0.63 -2.07
N THR A 103 4.58 0.41 -1.30
CA THR A 103 4.82 1.81 -1.65
C THR A 103 4.99 2.63 -0.37
N HIS A 104 5.94 3.56 -0.37
CA HIS A 104 5.89 4.70 0.55
C HIS A 104 4.83 5.67 0.07
N ALA A 105 4.26 6.46 0.97
CA ALA A 105 3.28 7.44 0.55
C ALA A 105 3.91 8.52 -0.34
N HIS A 106 3.15 8.96 -1.35
CA HIS A 106 3.61 9.74 -2.50
C HIS A 106 4.61 9.04 -3.44
N GLY A 107 4.92 7.75 -3.20
CA GLY A 107 5.73 6.94 -4.10
C GLY A 107 5.00 6.62 -5.41
N ALA A 108 5.76 6.47 -6.50
CA ALA A 108 5.21 6.00 -7.76
C ALA A 108 4.63 4.59 -7.59
N LYS A 109 3.37 4.40 -7.98
CA LYS A 109 2.73 3.08 -7.96
C LYS A 109 3.43 2.17 -8.97
N THR A 110 3.78 0.96 -8.54
CA THR A 110 4.33 -0.07 -9.41
C THR A 110 3.29 -0.49 -10.47
N THR A 111 3.76 -0.92 -11.65
CA THR A 111 2.90 -1.46 -12.72
C THR A 111 2.28 -2.81 -12.33
N ASN A 112 2.85 -3.51 -11.35
CA ASN A 112 2.33 -4.79 -10.87
C ASN A 112 1.33 -4.59 -9.73
N LEU A 113 0.06 -4.88 -10.02
CA LEU A 113 -1.05 -4.64 -9.10
C LEU A 113 -1.00 -5.47 -7.81
N ILE A 114 -0.32 -6.62 -7.79
CA ILE A 114 -0.29 -7.48 -6.60
C ILE A 114 0.88 -7.16 -5.67
N ILE A 115 2.10 -7.03 -6.20
CA ILE A 115 3.33 -6.73 -5.46
C ILE A 115 4.34 -6.04 -6.36
N ASN A 116 5.18 -5.15 -5.83
CA ASN A 116 6.30 -4.59 -6.58
C ASN A 116 7.38 -5.68 -6.80
N LEU A 117 8.12 -5.59 -7.92
CA LEU A 117 9.17 -6.55 -8.30
C LEU A 117 10.53 -5.89 -8.52
N ASP A 118 10.51 -4.58 -8.70
CA ASP A 118 11.66 -3.69 -8.90
C ASP A 118 12.41 -3.34 -7.60
N ARG A 119 11.89 -3.77 -6.45
CA ARG A 119 12.42 -3.49 -5.11
C ARG A 119 12.55 -4.76 -4.26
N PRO A 120 13.45 -5.70 -4.59
CA PRO A 120 13.67 -6.89 -3.77
C PRO A 120 14.17 -6.58 -2.35
N GLU A 121 14.88 -5.46 -2.17
CA GLU A 121 15.44 -4.98 -0.90
C GLU A 121 14.38 -4.52 0.11
N TRP A 122 13.13 -4.33 -0.32
CA TRP A 122 12.02 -3.91 0.53
C TRP A 122 11.33 -5.04 1.30
N ILE A 123 11.84 -6.27 1.18
CA ILE A 123 11.41 -7.38 2.04
C ILE A 123 11.98 -7.15 3.42
N LEU A 124 11.10 -7.10 4.42
CA LEU A 124 11.48 -6.90 5.81
C LEU A 124 11.98 -8.22 6.40
N ASP A 125 12.93 -8.13 7.34
CA ASP A 125 13.30 -9.28 8.15
C ASP A 125 12.20 -9.55 9.18
N SER A 126 11.28 -10.47 8.86
CA SER A 126 10.17 -10.88 9.72
C SER A 126 10.61 -11.65 10.98
N THR A 127 11.91 -11.86 11.21
CA THR A 127 12.45 -12.55 12.38
C THR A 127 13.21 -11.62 13.33
N SER A 128 13.45 -10.38 12.90
CA SER A 128 14.19 -9.39 13.68
C SER A 128 13.27 -8.59 14.60
N ASP A 129 13.80 -8.22 15.77
CA ASP A 129 13.20 -7.24 16.68
C ASP A 129 13.50 -5.78 16.27
N THR A 130 14.00 -5.56 15.06
CA THR A 130 14.24 -4.22 14.54
C THR A 130 12.91 -3.47 14.39
N PRO A 131 12.77 -2.26 14.94
CA PRO A 131 11.57 -1.46 14.79
C PRO A 131 11.25 -1.14 13.33
N LEU A 132 9.97 -1.11 12.97
CA LEU A 132 9.51 -0.84 11.61
C LEU A 132 10.02 0.50 11.07
N ALA A 133 10.13 1.52 11.91
CA ALA A 133 10.71 2.82 11.52
C ALA A 133 12.17 2.69 11.05
N SER A 134 12.94 1.79 11.64
CA SER A 134 14.34 1.52 11.22
C SER A 134 14.44 0.71 9.95
N LEU A 135 13.35 0.05 9.55
CA LEU A 135 13.22 -0.70 8.30
C LEU A 135 12.62 0.14 7.16
N GLY A 136 12.50 1.46 7.36
CA GLY A 136 11.98 2.40 6.38
C GLY A 136 10.46 2.52 6.35
N VAL A 137 9.73 1.90 7.29
CA VAL A 137 8.27 2.10 7.38
C VAL A 137 7.99 3.47 7.98
N GLU A 138 7.18 4.25 7.28
CA GLU A 138 6.75 5.59 7.67
C GLU A 138 5.22 5.67 7.74
N ASN A 139 4.69 6.79 8.23
CA ASN A 139 3.26 7.07 8.14
C ASN A 139 2.76 6.98 6.68
N GLU A 140 1.58 6.42 6.51
CA GLU A 140 0.90 6.13 5.23
C GLU A 140 1.62 5.11 4.34
N THR A 141 2.61 4.37 4.86
CA THR A 141 3.23 3.27 4.12
C THR A 141 2.24 2.14 3.84
N GLU A 142 2.26 1.65 2.60
CA GLU A 142 1.59 0.40 2.24
C GLU A 142 2.57 -0.77 2.32
N LEU A 143 2.24 -1.77 3.12
CA LEU A 143 2.96 -3.03 3.25
C LEU A 143 2.17 -4.14 2.54
N SER A 144 2.83 -5.20 2.11
CA SER A 144 2.24 -6.44 1.65
C SER A 144 2.61 -7.57 2.59
N LEU A 145 1.62 -8.30 3.10
CA LEU A 145 1.81 -9.52 3.89
C LEU A 145 1.46 -10.73 3.02
N PHE A 146 2.40 -11.66 2.86
CA PHE A 146 2.28 -12.82 1.99
C PHE A 146 3.09 -14.02 2.50
N GLU A 147 2.91 -15.18 1.86
CA GLU A 147 3.72 -16.37 2.09
C GLU A 147 4.99 -16.34 1.25
N ARG A 148 6.17 -16.49 1.87
CA ARG A 148 7.46 -16.42 1.17
C ARG A 148 7.55 -17.39 0.00
N THR A 149 7.16 -18.65 0.21
CA THR A 149 7.34 -19.70 -0.80
C THR A 149 6.49 -19.45 -2.04
N ALA A 150 5.28 -18.89 -1.87
CA ALA A 150 4.38 -18.52 -2.95
C ALA A 150 4.94 -17.35 -3.77
N TYR A 151 5.57 -16.38 -3.12
CA TYR A 151 6.28 -15.28 -3.80
C TYR A 151 7.45 -15.82 -4.65
N ASP A 152 8.29 -16.69 -4.08
CA ASP A 152 9.44 -17.27 -4.81
C ASP A 152 9.00 -18.15 -6.00
N GLN A 153 7.83 -18.80 -5.92
CA GLN A 153 7.21 -19.50 -7.05
C GLN A 153 6.71 -18.52 -8.12
N PHE A 154 6.02 -17.46 -7.71
CA PHE A 154 5.55 -16.40 -8.60
C PHE A 154 6.69 -15.72 -9.37
N LEU A 155 7.85 -15.51 -8.74
CA LEU A 155 9.03 -14.97 -9.41
C LEU A 155 9.58 -15.90 -10.51
N ARG A 156 9.55 -17.22 -10.29
CA ARG A 156 10.03 -18.22 -11.26
C ARG A 156 9.08 -18.39 -12.44
N HIS A 157 7.78 -18.27 -12.20
CA HIS A 157 6.73 -18.43 -13.20
C HIS A 157 5.67 -17.33 -13.05
N PRO A 158 5.91 -16.12 -13.58
CA PRO A 158 4.97 -15.00 -13.49
C PRO A 158 3.80 -15.19 -14.47
N ALA A 159 3.12 -16.33 -14.44
CA ALA A 159 1.90 -16.55 -15.18
C ALA A 159 0.73 -15.97 -14.38
N THR A 160 0.03 -14.99 -14.95
CA THR A 160 -1.24 -14.51 -14.40
C THR A 160 -2.35 -15.39 -14.96
N ARG A 161 -3.08 -16.10 -14.09
CA ARG A 161 -4.32 -16.74 -14.50
C ARG A 161 -5.44 -15.73 -14.35
N TRP A 162 -5.88 -15.17 -15.48
CA TRP A 162 -7.13 -14.41 -15.52
C TRP A 162 -8.27 -15.37 -15.19
N ASP A 163 -9.27 -14.93 -14.42
CA ASP A 163 -10.50 -15.69 -14.23
C ASP A 163 -11.11 -15.96 -15.60
N ALA A 164 -10.92 -17.17 -16.12
CA ALA A 164 -11.71 -17.70 -17.22
C ALA A 164 -13.09 -18.05 -16.66
N THR A 165 -13.89 -17.02 -16.38
CA THR A 165 -15.32 -17.18 -16.12
C THR A 165 -16.04 -16.68 -17.36
N GLY A 166 -16.44 -17.63 -18.20
CA GLY A 166 -17.51 -17.45 -19.17
C GLY A 166 -18.88 -17.42 -18.49
#